data_AF-A0A356RB67-F1
#
_entry.id   AF-A0A356RB67-F1
#
_cell.length_a   1.000
_cell.length_b   1.000
_cell.length_c   1.000
_cell.angle_alpha   90.00
_cell.angle_beta   90.00
_cell.angle_gamma   90.00
#
_symmetry.space_group_name_H-M   'P 1'
#
loop_
_entity.id
_entity.type
_entity.pdbx_description
1 polymer ?
#
loop_
_entity_poly.entity_id
_entity_poly.type
_entity_poly.pdbx_seq_one_letter_code
_entity_poly.pdbx_strand_id
1 'polypeptide(L)'
;MINLIFNPAKPPVDIEVNVRSVVRPPTWRKEPYTLSYVLVNREVTAEELIVLLRWAAASKMPNPRVITPELVKWSSLFHPRFFISVNTDCPTFVEPLEWIDGSLPTGFHALSRLWLQSVLFLAGVTLSAAIVQHRFSSGTIGSKLDRLWDAGTLSTSGAAMELTPLGLHDRVSTLAVDSSNEVTRLLALREIFMEAWELIAPKTGIVEVMRKSCPPSNTDGRFEFIEGLLKKLGHRLQAVVVYGSSVSGNQFADIDAVVIVDDPKSALLQLAGTSPTWQGKELNLGIYSPSEFLVMQRLSGDNLLDYGVCIWGEVEVVRKPVPELLARNFSFGVVRQRQQFGMLSREIA
;
A
#
# COMPACT_ATOMS: atom_id res chain seq x y z
N MET A 1 -14.86 -15.85 -16.99
CA MET A 1 -14.74 -16.63 -18.25
C MET A 1 -13.47 -16.16 -18.96
N ILE A 2 -12.41 -16.97 -18.94
CA ILE A 2 -11.13 -16.65 -19.59
C ILE A 2 -11.28 -17.01 -21.07
N ASN A 3 -11.26 -16.02 -21.95
CA ASN A 3 -11.18 -16.28 -23.38
C ASN A 3 -9.71 -16.50 -23.73
N LEU A 4 -9.33 -17.76 -23.95
CA LEU A 4 -8.04 -18.14 -24.53
C LEU A 4 -8.01 -17.77 -26.01
N ILE A 5 -7.83 -16.49 -26.34
CA ILE A 5 -7.67 -16.05 -27.74
C ILE A 5 -6.60 -14.95 -27.81
N PHE A 6 -5.34 -15.36 -27.79
CA PHE A 6 -4.27 -14.63 -28.48
C PHE A 6 -3.05 -15.56 -28.62
N ASN A 7 -2.72 -15.97 -29.84
CA ASN A 7 -1.46 -16.70 -30.12
C ASN A 7 -0.52 -15.76 -30.89
N PRO A 8 0.18 -14.84 -30.19
CA PRO A 8 1.18 -13.98 -30.81
C PRO A 8 2.34 -14.81 -31.37
N ALA A 9 3.06 -14.29 -32.37
CA ALA A 9 4.28 -14.92 -32.86
C ALA A 9 5.24 -15.24 -31.69
N LYS A 10 5.97 -16.37 -31.78
CA LYS A 10 6.89 -16.85 -30.73
C LYS A 10 7.76 -15.69 -30.20
N PRO A 11 7.91 -15.53 -28.87
CA PRO A 11 8.75 -14.46 -28.34
C PRO A 11 10.19 -14.61 -28.85
N PRO A 12 10.92 -13.50 -29.05
CA PRO A 12 12.29 -13.50 -29.58
C PRO A 12 13.34 -13.93 -28.53
N VAL A 13 12.93 -14.64 -27.49
CA VAL A 13 13.77 -15.18 -26.42
C VAL A 13 13.48 -16.68 -26.29
N ASP A 14 14.49 -17.46 -25.91
CA ASP A 14 14.34 -18.89 -25.62
C ASP A 14 13.72 -19.10 -24.24
N ILE A 15 12.48 -18.63 -24.10
CA ILE A 15 11.65 -18.71 -22.90
C ILE A 15 10.28 -19.18 -23.34
N GLU A 16 9.77 -20.20 -22.64
CA GLU A 16 8.40 -20.63 -22.83
C GLU A 16 7.47 -19.59 -22.21
N VAL A 17 6.54 -19.08 -23.02
CA VAL A 17 5.55 -18.09 -22.60
C VAL A 17 4.14 -18.66 -22.74
N ASN A 18 3.32 -18.45 -21.71
CA ASN A 18 1.89 -18.69 -21.75
C ASN A 18 1.18 -17.34 -21.58
N VAL A 19 0.57 -16.85 -22.66
CA VAL A 19 -0.14 -15.57 -22.68
C VAL A 19 -1.60 -15.79 -22.33
N ARG A 20 -2.09 -15.05 -21.34
CA ARG A 20 -3.49 -15.07 -20.92
C ARG A 20 -4.08 -13.68 -20.95
N SER A 21 -5.32 -13.58 -21.40
CA SER A 21 -6.07 -12.32 -21.39
C SER A 21 -7.26 -12.43 -20.43
N VAL A 22 -7.36 -11.45 -19.54
CA VAL A 22 -8.41 -11.41 -18.52
C VAL A 22 -9.21 -10.13 -18.66
N VAL A 23 -10.48 -10.29 -19.02
CA VAL A 23 -11.44 -9.19 -19.05
C VAL A 23 -11.93 -8.93 -17.64
N ARG A 24 -11.77 -7.71 -17.18
CA ARG A 24 -12.17 -7.28 -15.85
C ARG A 24 -13.56 -6.67 -15.91
N PRO A 25 -14.43 -6.98 -14.93
CA PRO A 25 -15.73 -6.33 -14.85
C PRO A 25 -15.53 -4.81 -14.65
N PRO A 26 -16.52 -4.00 -15.04
CA PRO A 26 -16.50 -2.57 -14.80
C PRO A 26 -16.18 -2.23 -13.34
N THR A 27 -15.34 -1.22 -13.15
CA THR A 27 -15.12 -0.61 -11.83
C THR A 27 -15.95 0.68 -11.71
N TRP A 28 -15.60 1.57 -10.77
CA TRP A 28 -16.12 2.94 -10.74
C TRP A 28 -15.90 3.71 -12.05
N ARG A 29 -15.00 3.25 -12.92
CA ARG A 29 -14.76 3.77 -14.27
C ARG A 29 -15.83 3.36 -15.29
N LYS A 30 -16.79 2.51 -14.92
CA LYS A 30 -17.95 2.05 -15.71
C LYS A 30 -17.62 1.26 -16.99
N GLU A 31 -16.35 1.10 -17.33
CA GLU A 31 -15.91 0.33 -18.48
C GLU A 31 -15.15 -0.93 -18.04
N PRO A 32 -15.40 -2.08 -18.69
CA PRO A 32 -14.53 -3.23 -18.54
C PRO A 32 -13.17 -2.93 -19.17
N TYR A 33 -12.11 -3.55 -18.67
CA TYR A 33 -10.78 -3.45 -19.25
C TYR A 33 -10.09 -4.80 -19.28
N THR A 34 -9.18 -4.99 -20.25
CA THR A 34 -8.45 -6.25 -20.42
C THR A 34 -7.03 -6.12 -19.92
N LEU A 35 -6.57 -7.14 -19.20
CA LEU A 35 -5.17 -7.33 -18.83
C LEU A 35 -4.60 -8.54 -19.54
N SER A 36 -3.32 -8.48 -19.90
CA SER A 36 -2.60 -9.64 -20.44
C SER A 36 -1.53 -10.09 -19.47
N TYR A 37 -1.53 -11.36 -19.07
CA TYR A 37 -0.46 -11.99 -18.31
C TYR A 37 0.42 -12.79 -19.26
N VAL A 38 1.72 -12.54 -19.23
CA VAL A 38 2.76 -13.31 -19.91
C VAL A 38 3.43 -14.15 -18.83
N LEU A 39 2.91 -15.36 -18.62
CA LEU A 39 3.47 -16.31 -17.69
C LEU A 39 4.74 -16.91 -18.32
N VAL A 40 5.87 -16.86 -17.62
CA VAL A 40 7.13 -17.45 -18.07
C VAL A 40 7.49 -18.65 -17.21
N ASN A 41 8.17 -19.65 -17.79
CA ASN A 41 8.51 -20.88 -17.08
C ASN A 41 9.75 -20.79 -16.16
N ARG A 42 10.41 -19.62 -16.10
CA ARG A 42 11.56 -19.36 -15.23
C ARG A 42 11.67 -17.88 -14.87
N GLU A 43 12.55 -17.56 -13.94
CA GLU A 43 12.94 -16.17 -13.68
C GLU A 43 13.61 -15.55 -14.91
N VAL A 44 13.37 -14.25 -15.07
CA VAL A 44 13.85 -13.46 -16.22
C VAL A 44 14.91 -12.47 -15.78
N THR A 45 15.93 -12.28 -16.61
CA THR A 45 16.86 -11.16 -16.42
C THR A 45 16.20 -9.83 -16.79
N ALA A 46 16.85 -8.71 -16.44
CA ALA A 46 16.37 -7.39 -16.83
C ALA A 46 16.29 -7.23 -18.36
N GLU A 47 17.27 -7.76 -19.09
CA GLU A 47 17.33 -7.74 -20.55
C GLU A 47 16.19 -8.56 -21.16
N GLU A 48 15.96 -9.76 -20.65
CA GLU A 48 14.86 -10.64 -21.09
C GLU A 48 13.50 -10.01 -20.83
N LEU A 49 13.32 -9.37 -19.67
CA LEU A 49 12.10 -8.63 -19.34
C LEU A 49 11.85 -7.49 -20.32
N ILE A 50 12.88 -6.71 -20.67
CA ILE A 50 12.76 -5.64 -21.68
C ILE A 50 12.35 -6.21 -23.03
N VAL A 51 12.97 -7.32 -23.45
CA VAL A 51 12.64 -7.97 -24.72
C VAL A 51 11.20 -8.49 -24.74
N LEU A 52 10.75 -9.14 -23.66
CA LEU A 52 9.38 -9.62 -23.52
C LEU A 52 8.37 -8.47 -23.53
N LEU A 53 8.64 -7.36 -22.84
CA LEU A 53 7.75 -6.19 -22.83
C LEU A 53 7.69 -5.51 -24.20
N ARG A 54 8.81 -5.41 -24.92
CA ARG A 54 8.84 -4.90 -26.31
C ARG A 54 8.07 -5.80 -27.26
N TRP A 55 8.24 -7.12 -27.14
CA TRP A 55 7.48 -8.10 -27.92
C TRP A 55 5.98 -8.00 -27.63
N ALA A 56 5.58 -7.89 -26.35
CA ALA A 56 4.19 -7.75 -25.96
C ALA A 56 3.58 -6.44 -26.48
N ALA A 57 4.34 -5.34 -26.45
CA ALA A 57 3.94 -4.05 -27.02
C ALA A 57 3.79 -4.11 -28.54
N ALA A 58 4.75 -4.73 -29.25
CA ALA A 58 4.68 -4.95 -30.70
C ALA A 58 3.48 -5.83 -31.08
N SER A 59 3.15 -6.80 -30.23
CA SER A 59 1.96 -7.66 -30.34
C SER A 59 0.66 -6.95 -29.93
N LYS A 60 0.73 -5.66 -29.55
CA LYS A 60 -0.41 -4.84 -29.10
C LYS A 60 -1.19 -5.47 -27.94
N MET A 61 -0.51 -6.19 -27.06
CA MET A 61 -1.15 -6.79 -25.89
C MET A 61 -1.68 -5.68 -24.98
N PRO A 62 -2.95 -5.77 -24.54
CA PRO A 62 -3.48 -4.82 -23.58
C PRO A 62 -2.79 -5.03 -22.23
N ASN A 63 -2.01 -4.03 -21.83
CA ASN A 63 -1.41 -3.92 -20.50
C ASN A 63 -0.62 -5.17 -20.05
N PRO A 64 0.44 -5.57 -20.78
CA PRO A 64 1.12 -6.85 -20.58
C PRO A 64 1.89 -6.91 -19.27
N ARG A 65 1.74 -8.03 -18.53
CA ARG A 65 2.36 -8.29 -17.23
C ARG A 65 3.19 -9.57 -17.30
N VAL A 66 4.50 -9.47 -17.16
CA VAL A 66 5.37 -10.66 -17.10
C VAL A 66 5.31 -11.23 -15.69
N ILE A 67 4.95 -12.50 -15.57
CA ILE A 67 4.75 -13.20 -14.29
C ILE A 67 5.72 -14.38 -14.22
N THR A 68 6.61 -14.35 -13.24
CA THR A 68 7.59 -15.41 -13.01
C THR A 68 7.10 -16.47 -12.03
N PRO A 69 7.69 -17.68 -12.02
CA PRO A 69 7.34 -18.73 -11.06
C PRO A 69 7.46 -18.28 -9.60
N GLU A 70 8.50 -17.54 -9.21
CA GLU A 70 8.64 -17.05 -7.84
C GLU A 70 7.50 -16.09 -7.47
N LEU A 71 7.08 -15.20 -8.36
CA LEU A 71 5.95 -14.32 -8.08
C LEU A 71 4.65 -15.11 -7.84
N VAL A 72 4.42 -16.19 -8.61
CA VAL A 72 3.30 -17.11 -8.37
C VAL A 72 3.47 -17.78 -7.01
N LYS A 73 4.67 -18.30 -6.70
CA LYS A 73 4.99 -18.94 -5.42
C LYS A 73 4.64 -18.07 -4.22
N TRP A 74 5.15 -16.84 -4.19
CA TRP A 74 4.88 -15.88 -3.12
C TRP A 74 3.41 -15.45 -3.05
N SER A 75 2.71 -15.45 -4.19
CA SER A 75 1.27 -15.15 -4.22
C SER A 75 0.42 -16.20 -3.52
N SER A 76 0.91 -17.42 -3.27
CA SER A 76 0.17 -18.42 -2.48
C SER A 76 -0.19 -17.92 -1.07
N LEU A 77 0.72 -17.18 -0.43
CA LEU A 77 0.50 -16.57 0.88
C LEU A 77 0.00 -15.14 0.77
N PHE A 78 0.57 -14.35 -0.14
CA PHE A 78 0.34 -12.90 -0.16
C PHE A 78 -0.62 -12.44 -1.23
N HIS A 79 -1.23 -13.34 -2.00
CA HIS A 79 -2.33 -13.02 -2.91
C HIS A 79 -3.07 -14.31 -3.33
N PRO A 80 -3.70 -15.03 -2.40
CA PRO A 80 -4.15 -16.42 -2.62
C PRO A 80 -5.13 -16.57 -3.79
N ARG A 81 -5.96 -15.55 -4.06
CA ARG A 81 -6.87 -15.51 -5.22
C ARG A 81 -6.17 -15.60 -6.57
N PHE A 82 -5.04 -14.92 -6.71
CA PHE A 82 -4.25 -14.91 -7.95
C PHE A 82 -3.53 -16.24 -8.11
N PHE A 83 -2.94 -16.76 -7.03
CA PHE A 83 -2.31 -18.06 -7.03
C PHE A 83 -3.26 -19.16 -7.50
N ILE A 84 -4.48 -19.21 -6.95
CA ILE A 84 -5.49 -20.20 -7.35
C ILE A 84 -5.86 -20.03 -8.81
N SER A 85 -6.07 -18.80 -9.29
CA SER A 85 -6.43 -18.58 -10.70
C SER A 85 -5.33 -18.98 -11.68
N VAL A 86 -4.06 -18.75 -11.34
CA VAL A 86 -2.95 -19.18 -12.20
C VAL A 86 -2.86 -20.71 -12.23
N ASN A 87 -2.93 -21.35 -11.06
CA ASN A 87 -2.70 -22.79 -10.92
C ASN A 87 -3.89 -23.66 -11.35
N THR A 88 -5.13 -23.22 -11.21
CA THR A 88 -6.30 -24.01 -11.65
C THR A 88 -6.22 -24.33 -13.14
N ASP A 89 -5.73 -23.37 -13.92
CA ASP A 89 -5.62 -23.49 -15.37
C ASP A 89 -4.24 -23.98 -15.84
N CYS A 90 -3.26 -24.13 -14.93
CA CYS A 90 -1.94 -24.69 -15.22
C CYS A 90 -1.35 -25.37 -13.96
N PRO A 91 -1.82 -26.58 -13.61
CA PRO A 91 -1.56 -27.21 -12.31
C PRO A 91 -0.10 -27.57 -12.03
N THR A 92 0.77 -27.51 -13.04
CA THR A 92 2.16 -27.97 -12.97
C THR A 92 3.17 -26.86 -12.64
N PHE A 93 2.74 -25.63 -12.35
CA PHE A 93 3.65 -24.49 -12.39
C PHE A 93 4.47 -24.29 -11.10
N VAL A 94 3.86 -24.32 -9.90
CA VAL A 94 4.56 -23.93 -8.66
C VAL A 94 3.90 -24.52 -7.39
N GLU A 95 4.68 -25.13 -6.50
CA GLU A 95 4.24 -25.56 -5.17
C GLU A 95 3.93 -24.35 -4.24
N PRO A 96 2.81 -24.37 -3.48
CA PRO A 96 2.49 -23.30 -2.55
C PRO A 96 3.53 -23.16 -1.43
N LEU A 97 3.72 -21.94 -0.94
CA LEU A 97 4.49 -21.71 0.28
C LEU A 97 3.62 -22.01 1.50
N GLU A 98 4.27 -22.47 2.56
CA GLU A 98 3.66 -22.68 3.87
C GLU A 98 4.41 -21.90 4.94
N TRP A 99 3.68 -21.46 5.95
CA TRP A 99 4.29 -20.86 7.13
C TRP A 99 4.96 -21.93 7.96
N ILE A 100 6.18 -21.64 8.43
CA ILE A 100 6.84 -22.46 9.46
C ILE A 100 6.20 -22.15 10.83
N ASP A 101 5.75 -20.92 11.04
CA ASP A 101 5.11 -20.45 12.28
C ASP A 101 3.58 -20.60 12.21
N GLY A 102 3.03 -21.46 13.07
CA GLY A 102 1.59 -21.73 13.14
C GLY A 102 0.74 -20.58 13.68
N SER A 103 1.34 -19.51 14.21
CA SER A 103 0.62 -18.30 14.65
C SER A 103 0.22 -17.39 13.49
N LEU A 104 0.80 -17.60 12.31
CA LEU A 104 0.52 -16.78 11.13
C LEU A 104 -0.79 -17.19 10.44
N PRO A 105 -1.43 -16.26 9.71
CA PRO A 105 -2.69 -16.53 9.03
C PRO A 105 -2.58 -17.73 8.09
N THR A 106 -3.34 -18.79 8.36
CA THR A 106 -3.49 -19.95 7.47
C THR A 106 -4.89 -19.97 6.87
N GLY A 107 -5.02 -20.50 5.66
CA GLY A 107 -6.29 -20.58 4.95
C GLY A 107 -6.65 -19.35 4.11
N PHE A 108 -7.48 -19.59 3.09
CA PHE A 108 -7.75 -18.65 2.02
C PHE A 108 -8.31 -17.29 2.49
N HIS A 109 -9.26 -17.30 3.43
CA HIS A 109 -9.88 -16.06 3.94
C HIS A 109 -8.89 -15.21 4.74
N ALA A 110 -8.11 -15.83 5.63
CA ALA A 110 -7.15 -15.12 6.48
C ALA A 110 -5.99 -14.53 5.65
N LEU A 111 -5.49 -15.27 4.65
CA LEU A 111 -4.49 -14.78 3.70
C LEU A 111 -5.04 -13.66 2.80
N SER A 112 -6.30 -13.79 2.34
CA SER A 112 -6.97 -12.73 1.57
C SER A 112 -7.13 -11.44 2.38
N ARG A 113 -7.43 -11.58 3.69
CA ARG A 113 -7.49 -10.46 4.62
C ARG A 113 -6.13 -9.80 4.81
N LEU A 114 -5.07 -10.57 5.05
CA LEU A 114 -3.70 -10.07 5.19
C LEU A 114 -3.29 -9.25 3.95
N TRP A 115 -3.56 -9.79 2.76
CA TRP A 115 -3.30 -9.09 1.51
C TRP A 115 -4.08 -7.77 1.41
N LEU A 116 -5.39 -7.79 1.72
CA LEU A 116 -6.23 -6.60 1.69
C LEU A 116 -5.72 -5.51 2.65
N GLN A 117 -5.35 -5.90 3.88
CA GLN A 117 -4.73 -5.00 4.86
C GLN A 117 -3.49 -4.32 4.27
N SER A 118 -2.62 -5.10 3.62
CA SER A 118 -1.40 -4.55 3.01
C SER A 118 -1.69 -3.57 1.88
N VAL A 119 -2.67 -3.87 1.03
CA VAL A 119 -3.07 -3.00 -0.08
C VAL A 119 -3.66 -1.70 0.41
N LEU A 120 -4.57 -1.78 1.38
CA LEU A 120 -5.21 -0.60 1.94
C LEU A 120 -4.22 0.25 2.73
N PHE A 121 -3.30 -0.36 3.48
CA PHE A 121 -2.25 0.34 4.20
C PHE A 121 -1.33 1.11 3.24
N LEU A 122 -0.73 0.42 2.26
CA LEU A 122 0.18 1.05 1.30
C LEU A 122 -0.50 2.15 0.47
N ALA A 123 -1.81 2.02 0.21
CA ALA A 123 -2.57 3.05 -0.47
C ALA A 123 -2.91 4.24 0.43
N GLY A 124 -3.34 4.03 1.67
CA GLY A 124 -3.76 5.12 2.55
C GLY A 124 -2.59 5.91 3.16
N VAL A 125 -1.48 5.24 3.51
CA VAL A 125 -0.36 5.85 4.27
C VAL A 125 0.31 7.03 3.55
N THR A 126 0.19 7.09 2.22
CA THR A 126 0.79 8.16 1.41
C THR A 126 -0.10 9.39 1.25
N LEU A 127 -1.34 9.38 1.75
CA LEU A 127 -2.31 10.46 1.48
C LEU A 127 -1.92 11.77 2.15
N SER A 128 -1.46 11.73 3.41
CA SER A 128 -1.01 12.92 4.13
C SER A 128 0.15 13.60 3.42
N ALA A 129 1.18 12.83 3.02
CA ALA A 129 2.31 13.35 2.26
C ALA A 129 1.88 13.91 0.90
N ALA A 130 0.98 13.22 0.17
CA ALA A 130 0.47 13.70 -1.10
C ALA A 130 -0.20 15.09 -0.96
N ILE A 131 -1.02 15.29 0.08
CA ILE A 131 -1.69 16.57 0.36
C ILE A 131 -0.68 17.66 0.73
N VAL A 132 0.20 17.39 1.70
CA VAL A 132 1.15 18.38 2.21
C VAL A 132 2.17 18.81 1.14
N GLN A 133 2.63 17.86 0.32
CA GLN A 133 3.68 18.08 -0.68
C GLN A 133 3.13 18.40 -2.07
N HIS A 134 1.80 18.44 -2.23
CA HIS A 134 1.15 18.59 -3.53
C HIS A 134 1.63 17.55 -4.57
N ARG A 135 1.88 16.30 -4.12
CA ARG A 135 2.39 15.20 -4.94
C ARG A 135 1.28 14.26 -5.36
N PHE A 136 0.31 14.79 -6.09
CA PHE A 136 -0.78 14.00 -6.64
C PHE A 136 -1.07 14.39 -8.08
N SER A 137 -1.69 13.44 -8.77
CA SER A 137 -2.31 13.63 -10.07
C SER A 137 -3.67 12.95 -10.07
N SER A 138 -4.44 13.11 -11.15
CA SER A 138 -5.63 12.31 -11.40
C SER A 138 -5.37 10.81 -11.32
N GLY A 139 -4.18 10.35 -11.71
CA GLY A 139 -3.73 8.96 -11.56
C GLY A 139 -3.57 8.53 -10.11
N THR A 140 -3.07 9.43 -9.23
CA THR A 140 -2.98 9.18 -7.79
C THR A 140 -4.36 8.94 -7.19
N ILE A 141 -5.31 9.86 -7.43
CA ILE A 141 -6.69 9.75 -6.95
C ILE A 141 -7.35 8.49 -7.50
N GLY A 142 -7.24 8.25 -8.82
CA GLY A 142 -7.79 7.06 -9.46
C GLY A 142 -7.27 5.76 -8.85
N SER A 143 -5.97 5.68 -8.55
CA SER A 143 -5.37 4.52 -7.88
C SER A 143 -5.95 4.29 -6.48
N LYS A 144 -6.21 5.35 -5.70
CA LYS A 144 -6.84 5.22 -4.37
C LYS A 144 -8.28 4.73 -4.46
N LEU A 145 -9.06 5.27 -5.41
CA LEU A 145 -10.43 4.82 -5.71
C LEU A 145 -10.44 3.34 -6.14
N ASP A 146 -9.50 2.91 -6.98
CA ASP A 146 -9.36 1.52 -7.41
C ASP A 146 -9.15 0.57 -6.20
N ARG A 147 -8.36 0.98 -5.19
CA ARG A 147 -8.12 0.14 -3.99
C ARG A 147 -9.33 0.06 -3.06
N LEU A 148 -10.05 1.16 -2.86
CA LEU A 148 -11.30 1.15 -2.09
C LEU A 148 -12.39 0.35 -2.81
N TRP A 149 -12.45 0.43 -4.13
CA TRP A 149 -13.35 -0.37 -4.94
C TRP A 149 -13.07 -1.87 -4.80
N ASP A 150 -11.79 -2.26 -4.84
CA ASP A 150 -11.32 -3.63 -4.58
C ASP A 150 -11.65 -4.12 -3.19
N ALA A 151 -11.47 -3.27 -2.17
CA ALA A 151 -11.87 -3.58 -0.81
C ALA A 151 -13.39 -3.84 -0.70
N GLY A 152 -14.22 -3.01 -1.34
CA GLY A 152 -15.67 -3.21 -1.38
C GLY A 152 -16.06 -4.55 -2.01
N THR A 153 -15.40 -4.96 -3.09
CA THR A 153 -15.68 -6.25 -3.74
C THR A 153 -15.20 -7.45 -2.92
N LEU A 154 -14.09 -7.31 -2.20
CA LEU A 154 -13.65 -8.34 -1.26
C LEU A 154 -14.56 -8.43 -0.04
N SER A 155 -15.14 -7.32 0.39
CA SER A 155 -16.18 -7.29 1.41
C SER A 155 -17.41 -8.09 0.98
N THR A 156 -17.95 -7.81 -0.21
CA THR A 156 -19.16 -8.48 -0.72
C THR A 156 -18.95 -9.96 -1.02
N SER A 157 -17.71 -10.39 -1.28
CA SER A 157 -17.36 -11.80 -1.48
C SER A 157 -16.96 -12.55 -0.20
N GLY A 158 -17.14 -11.93 0.98
CA GLY A 158 -16.94 -12.58 2.27
C GLY A 158 -15.50 -12.60 2.80
N ALA A 159 -14.55 -11.92 2.15
CA ALA A 159 -13.15 -11.89 2.61
C ALA A 159 -12.89 -10.83 3.70
N ALA A 160 -13.69 -9.76 3.75
CA ALA A 160 -13.58 -8.69 4.74
C ALA A 160 -14.95 -8.08 5.04
N MET A 161 -15.88 -8.92 5.51
CA MET A 161 -17.29 -8.56 5.69
C MET A 161 -17.51 -7.35 6.59
N GLU A 162 -16.61 -7.07 7.52
CA GLU A 162 -16.69 -5.92 8.40
C GLU A 162 -16.60 -4.57 7.66
N LEU A 163 -16.12 -4.56 6.41
CA LEU A 163 -16.13 -3.37 5.56
C LEU A 163 -17.50 -3.09 4.90
N THR A 164 -18.43 -4.05 4.94
CA THR A 164 -19.74 -3.94 4.28
C THR A 164 -20.52 -2.69 4.71
N PRO A 165 -20.58 -2.35 6.01
CA PRO A 165 -21.30 -1.16 6.47
C PRO A 165 -20.77 0.16 5.89
N LEU A 166 -19.53 0.21 5.41
CA LEU A 166 -18.97 1.43 4.84
C LEU A 166 -19.55 1.80 3.47
N GLY A 167 -20.24 0.87 2.78
CA GLY A 167 -20.80 1.13 1.45
C GLY A 167 -19.73 1.60 0.45
N LEU A 168 -18.56 0.94 0.42
CA LEU A 168 -17.38 1.43 -0.30
C LEU A 168 -17.62 1.69 -1.80
N HIS A 169 -18.44 0.88 -2.47
CA HIS A 169 -18.75 1.09 -3.90
C HIS A 169 -19.50 2.40 -4.15
N ASP A 170 -20.47 2.73 -3.30
CA ASP A 170 -21.25 3.96 -3.41
C ASP A 170 -20.38 5.18 -3.10
N ARG A 171 -19.61 5.13 -2.00
CA ARG A 171 -18.71 6.23 -1.63
C ARG A 171 -17.65 6.50 -2.69
N VAL A 172 -17.07 5.45 -3.27
CA VAL A 172 -16.12 5.58 -4.39
C VAL A 172 -16.80 6.18 -5.62
N SER A 173 -18.02 5.75 -5.95
CA SER A 173 -18.76 6.28 -7.10
C SER A 173 -19.09 7.76 -6.93
N THR A 174 -19.50 8.18 -5.72
CA THR A 174 -19.73 9.59 -5.38
C THR A 174 -18.45 10.42 -5.51
N LEU A 175 -17.33 9.95 -4.95
CA LEU A 175 -16.05 10.67 -5.03
C LEU A 175 -15.42 10.69 -6.42
N ALA A 176 -15.73 9.70 -7.26
CA ALA A 176 -15.22 9.65 -8.62
C ALA A 176 -15.78 10.79 -9.49
N VAL A 177 -17.04 11.17 -9.27
CA VAL A 177 -17.72 12.26 -10.01
C VAL A 177 -17.65 13.61 -9.31
N ASP A 178 -17.10 13.66 -8.09
CA ASP A 178 -16.94 14.90 -7.33
C ASP A 178 -16.00 15.87 -8.07
N SER A 179 -16.54 17.05 -8.38
CA SER A 179 -15.84 18.16 -9.04
C SER A 179 -15.20 19.13 -8.05
N SER A 180 -15.20 18.81 -6.75
CA SER A 180 -14.46 19.58 -5.75
C SER A 180 -12.95 19.59 -6.04
N ASN A 181 -12.23 20.54 -5.43
CA ASN A 181 -10.78 20.62 -5.62
C ASN A 181 -10.09 19.33 -5.14
N GLU A 182 -8.93 19.04 -5.73
CA GLU A 182 -8.23 17.76 -5.51
C GLU A 182 -7.83 17.53 -4.05
N VAL A 183 -7.53 18.59 -3.29
CA VAL A 183 -7.22 18.49 -1.85
C VAL A 183 -8.43 18.02 -1.06
N THR A 184 -9.61 18.60 -1.31
CA THR A 184 -10.87 18.18 -0.68
C THR A 184 -11.16 16.71 -0.99
N ARG A 185 -10.98 16.28 -2.24
CA ARG A 185 -11.16 14.89 -2.65
C ARG A 185 -10.19 13.94 -1.96
N LEU A 186 -8.92 14.35 -1.82
CA LEU A 186 -7.91 13.56 -1.11
C LEU A 186 -8.18 13.45 0.39
N LEU A 187 -8.71 14.51 1.02
CA LEU A 187 -9.14 14.48 2.41
C LEU A 187 -10.31 13.51 2.60
N ALA A 188 -11.32 13.55 1.74
CA ALA A 188 -12.44 12.61 1.79
C ALA A 188 -11.98 11.16 1.53
N LEU A 189 -11.04 10.95 0.61
CA LEU A 189 -10.39 9.63 0.43
C LEU A 189 -9.70 9.18 1.72
N ARG A 190 -8.91 10.05 2.36
CA ARG A 190 -8.22 9.73 3.60
C ARG A 190 -9.19 9.30 4.68
N GLU A 191 -10.30 10.02 4.86
CA GLU A 191 -11.37 9.66 5.81
C GLU A 191 -11.86 8.23 5.56
N ILE A 192 -12.19 7.87 4.31
CA ILE A 192 -12.61 6.50 3.96
C ILE A 192 -11.52 5.47 4.31
N PHE A 193 -10.26 5.77 4.02
CA PHE A 193 -9.15 4.86 4.35
C PHE A 193 -9.00 4.66 5.85
N MET A 194 -9.14 5.72 6.68
CA MET A 194 -9.04 5.59 8.13
C MET A 194 -10.19 4.74 8.69
N GLU A 195 -11.42 4.97 8.24
CA GLU A 195 -12.57 4.16 8.61
C GLU A 195 -12.38 2.68 8.21
N ALA A 196 -11.88 2.42 7.00
CA ALA A 196 -11.58 1.07 6.55
C ALA A 196 -10.45 0.42 7.37
N TRP A 197 -9.42 1.18 7.72
CA TRP A 197 -8.31 0.69 8.53
C TRP A 197 -8.75 0.33 9.95
N GLU A 198 -9.59 1.13 10.58
CA GLU A 198 -10.13 0.86 11.91
C GLU A 198 -10.85 -0.48 11.98
N LEU A 199 -11.58 -0.84 10.92
CA LEU A 199 -12.32 -2.09 10.84
C LEU A 199 -11.41 -3.29 10.56
N ILE A 200 -10.39 -3.13 9.71
CA ILE A 200 -9.57 -4.28 9.28
C ILE A 200 -8.32 -4.51 10.13
N ALA A 201 -7.83 -3.49 10.83
CA ALA A 201 -6.58 -3.56 11.58
C ALA A 201 -6.63 -4.69 12.62
N PRO A 202 -5.56 -5.49 12.75
CA PRO A 202 -5.53 -6.51 13.78
C PRO A 202 -5.57 -5.86 15.17
N LYS A 203 -6.20 -6.54 16.13
CA LYS A 203 -6.20 -6.10 17.53
C LYS A 203 -5.04 -6.71 18.34
N THR A 204 -4.00 -7.15 17.65
CA THR A 204 -2.78 -7.76 18.21
C THR A 204 -1.72 -6.70 18.49
N GLY A 205 -0.69 -7.10 19.23
CA GLY A 205 0.43 -6.24 19.61
C GLY A 205 0.28 -5.65 21.02
N ILE A 206 1.40 -5.19 21.56
CA ILE A 206 1.47 -4.54 22.87
C ILE A 206 1.46 -3.03 22.63
N VAL A 207 0.59 -2.32 23.32
CA VAL A 207 0.58 -0.85 23.31
C VAL A 207 1.58 -0.37 24.35
N GLU A 208 2.55 0.43 23.92
CA GLU A 208 3.53 1.07 24.78
C GLU A 208 3.52 2.60 24.54
N VAL A 209 4.07 3.36 25.48
CA VAL A 209 4.17 4.82 25.35
C VAL A 209 5.56 5.20 24.87
N MET A 210 5.62 5.85 23.70
CA MET A 210 6.84 6.50 23.23
C MET A 210 6.88 7.92 23.75
N ARG A 211 7.87 8.21 24.60
CA ARG A 211 8.08 9.55 25.18
C ARG A 211 9.16 10.31 24.42
N LYS A 212 9.08 11.63 24.48
CA LYS A 212 10.12 12.52 23.97
C LYS A 212 11.51 12.04 24.42
N SER A 213 12.39 11.89 23.46
CA SER A 213 13.81 11.58 23.65
C SER A 213 14.66 12.43 22.71
N CYS A 214 15.91 12.65 23.09
CA CYS A 214 16.88 13.27 22.19
C CYS A 214 17.51 12.17 21.33
N PRO A 215 17.47 12.28 20.00
CA PRO A 215 18.20 11.34 19.15
C PRO A 215 19.70 11.40 19.47
N PRO A 216 20.43 10.27 19.41
CA PRO A 216 21.87 10.24 19.71
C PRO A 216 22.70 11.20 18.86
N SER A 217 22.23 11.52 17.66
CA SER A 217 22.87 12.38 16.66
C SER A 217 22.28 13.80 16.58
N ASN A 218 21.53 14.26 17.58
CA ASN A 218 20.88 15.59 17.54
C ASN A 218 21.83 16.76 17.83
N THR A 219 23.14 16.59 17.63
CA THR A 219 24.15 17.61 17.89
C THR A 219 24.12 18.76 16.88
N ASP A 220 23.42 18.59 15.75
CA ASP A 220 23.50 19.50 14.58
C ASP A 220 22.15 20.19 14.24
N GLY A 221 21.18 20.19 15.17
CA GLY A 221 19.86 20.82 14.94
C GLY A 221 18.99 20.10 13.89
N ARG A 222 19.27 18.81 13.63
CA ARG A 222 18.64 18.00 12.57
C ARG A 222 17.11 17.98 12.64
N PHE A 223 16.55 18.06 13.85
CA PHE A 223 15.10 17.96 14.09
C PHE A 223 14.47 19.24 14.67
N GLU A 224 15.15 20.39 14.52
CA GLU A 224 14.65 21.69 15.01
C GLU A 224 13.47 22.26 14.19
N PHE A 225 13.09 21.62 13.07
CA PHE A 225 11.84 21.95 12.37
C PHE A 225 10.59 21.83 13.26
N ILE A 226 10.69 21.14 14.40
CA ILE A 226 9.65 21.05 15.40
C ILE A 226 9.14 22.43 15.84
N GLU A 227 10.01 23.43 15.95
CA GLU A 227 9.59 24.79 16.31
C GLU A 227 8.67 25.41 15.25
N GLY A 228 8.96 25.15 13.98
CA GLY A 228 8.12 25.55 12.86
C GLY A 228 6.75 24.87 12.89
N LEU A 229 6.72 23.57 13.22
CA LEU A 229 5.47 22.82 13.40
C LEU A 229 4.66 23.35 14.58
N LEU A 230 5.30 23.64 15.71
CA LEU A 230 4.65 24.23 16.89
C LEU A 230 4.02 25.59 16.58
N LYS A 231 4.73 26.45 15.84
CA LYS A 231 4.19 27.76 15.42
C LYS A 231 2.98 27.62 14.49
N LYS A 232 2.97 26.61 13.60
CA LYS A 232 1.86 26.40 12.65
C LYS A 232 0.66 25.69 13.31
N LEU A 233 0.90 24.57 13.98
CA LEU A 233 -0.16 23.69 14.47
C LEU A 233 -0.64 24.09 15.87
N GLY A 234 0.22 24.76 16.66
CA GLY A 234 -0.09 25.26 17.98
C GLY A 234 -0.40 24.15 18.98
N HIS A 235 -1.39 24.40 19.84
CA HIS A 235 -1.83 23.48 20.89
C HIS A 235 -2.39 22.15 20.36
N ARG A 236 -2.72 22.05 19.06
CA ARG A 236 -3.20 20.81 18.45
C ARG A 236 -2.09 19.78 18.26
N LEU A 237 -0.82 20.16 18.34
CA LEU A 237 0.31 19.26 18.15
C LEU A 237 0.56 18.44 19.42
N GLN A 238 0.23 17.16 19.37
CA GLN A 238 0.37 16.24 20.48
C GLN A 238 1.77 15.61 20.53
N ALA A 239 2.23 15.07 19.40
CA ALA A 239 3.55 14.44 19.32
C ALA A 239 4.15 14.49 17.91
N VAL A 240 5.47 14.34 17.83
CA VAL A 240 6.19 14.15 16.56
C VAL A 240 7.18 13.01 16.71
N VAL A 241 7.08 12.02 15.83
CA VAL A 241 7.98 10.87 15.75
C VAL A 241 8.73 10.92 14.43
N VAL A 242 10.05 10.99 14.47
CA VAL A 242 10.91 10.88 13.28
C VAL A 242 11.44 9.47 13.14
N TYR A 243 11.65 9.03 11.91
CA TYR A 243 12.10 7.68 11.63
C TYR A 243 12.87 7.60 10.30
N GLY A 244 13.24 6.38 9.93
CA GLY A 244 13.96 6.10 8.68
C GLY A 244 15.42 6.55 8.73
N SER A 245 15.99 6.77 7.54
CA SER A 245 17.42 7.09 7.39
C SER A 245 17.85 8.38 8.09
N SER A 246 16.91 9.30 8.34
CA SER A 246 17.17 10.55 9.06
C SER A 246 17.59 10.34 10.52
N VAL A 247 17.16 9.23 11.13
CA VAL A 247 17.47 8.84 12.52
C VAL A 247 18.74 7.98 12.57
N SER A 248 18.86 7.00 11.68
CA SER A 248 19.92 6.00 11.76
C SER A 248 21.16 6.32 10.93
N GLY A 249 21.07 7.26 9.98
CA GLY A 249 22.11 7.57 8.99
C GLY A 249 22.78 8.93 9.19
N ASN A 250 24.02 9.04 8.72
CA ASN A 250 24.72 10.32 8.57
C ASN A 250 24.37 11.02 7.24
N GLN A 251 23.94 10.26 6.23
CA GLN A 251 23.45 10.76 4.96
C GLN A 251 22.04 10.23 4.73
N PHE A 252 21.12 11.12 4.39
CA PHE A 252 19.72 10.83 4.14
C PHE A 252 19.16 11.78 3.07
N ALA A 253 18.12 11.34 2.35
CA ALA A 253 17.51 12.09 1.25
C ALA A 253 16.45 13.09 1.75
N ASP A 254 15.68 12.65 2.74
CA ASP A 254 14.50 13.29 3.31
C ASP A 254 14.38 12.97 4.80
N ILE A 255 13.44 13.65 5.47
CA ILE A 255 13.11 13.40 6.87
C ILE A 255 11.68 12.86 6.92
N ASP A 256 11.55 11.58 7.25
CA ASP A 256 10.26 10.95 7.50
C ASP A 256 9.79 11.26 8.93
N ALA A 257 8.61 11.87 9.03
CA ALA A 257 8.02 12.22 10.31
C ALA A 257 6.53 11.87 10.37
N VAL A 258 6.11 11.32 11.51
CA VAL A 258 4.71 11.19 11.89
C VAL A 258 4.37 12.32 12.84
N VAL A 259 3.34 13.10 12.48
CA VAL A 259 2.84 14.24 13.24
C VAL A 259 1.48 13.86 13.80
N ILE A 260 1.36 13.84 15.13
CA ILE A 260 0.15 13.45 15.84
C ILE A 260 -0.56 14.71 16.32
N VAL A 261 -1.82 14.87 15.92
CA VAL A 261 -2.64 16.07 16.18
C VAL A 261 -4.07 15.72 16.56
N ASP A 262 -4.75 16.61 17.27
CA ASP A 262 -6.15 16.37 17.65
C ASP A 262 -7.13 16.43 16.47
N ASP A 263 -6.82 17.26 15.46
CA ASP A 263 -7.62 17.42 14.25
C ASP A 263 -6.74 17.28 12.99
N PRO A 264 -6.59 16.05 12.47
CA PRO A 264 -5.78 15.77 11.29
C PRO A 264 -6.26 16.49 10.04
N LYS A 265 -7.59 16.64 9.87
CA LYS A 265 -8.18 17.28 8.69
C LYS A 265 -7.81 18.75 8.62
N SER A 266 -7.98 19.48 9.73
CA SER A 266 -7.60 20.89 9.80
C SER A 266 -6.09 21.09 9.69
N ALA A 267 -5.28 20.20 10.29
CA ALA A 267 -3.83 20.25 10.14
C ALA A 267 -3.38 20.02 8.69
N LEU A 268 -3.98 19.05 7.99
CA LEU A 268 -3.71 18.77 6.59
C LEU A 268 -4.12 19.93 5.68
N LEU A 269 -5.29 20.55 5.91
CA LEU A 269 -5.71 21.74 5.17
C LEU A 269 -4.73 22.91 5.34
N GLN A 270 -4.26 23.13 6.56
CA GLN A 270 -3.30 24.20 6.85
C GLN A 270 -1.91 23.97 6.23
N LEU A 271 -1.51 22.70 6.09
CA LEU A 271 -0.20 22.32 5.54
C LEU A 271 -0.26 21.95 4.05
N ALA A 272 -1.44 21.92 3.44
CA ALA A 272 -1.64 21.52 2.05
C ALA A 272 -0.78 22.36 1.09
N GLY A 273 -0.02 21.68 0.24
CA GLY A 273 0.86 22.29 -0.76
C GLY A 273 1.99 23.16 -0.21
N THR A 274 2.30 23.08 1.09
CA THR A 274 3.41 23.83 1.67
C THR A 274 4.78 23.23 1.38
N SER A 275 4.84 21.95 1.00
CA SER A 275 6.06 21.20 0.66
C SER A 275 7.24 21.53 1.59
N PRO A 276 7.07 21.30 2.90
CA PRO A 276 8.00 21.81 3.90
C PRO A 276 9.38 21.15 3.76
N THR A 277 10.43 21.94 3.96
CA THR A 277 11.82 21.50 3.95
C THR A 277 12.55 21.94 5.22
N TRP A 278 13.60 21.21 5.61
CA TRP A 278 14.51 21.54 6.70
C TRP A 278 15.94 21.23 6.28
N GLN A 279 16.85 22.19 6.41
CA GLN A 279 18.26 22.05 6.00
C GLN A 279 18.42 21.51 4.56
N GLY A 280 17.55 21.96 3.63
CA GLY A 280 17.55 21.52 2.23
C GLY A 280 17.01 20.11 2.00
N LYS A 281 16.47 19.44 3.03
CA LYS A 281 15.84 18.13 2.96
C LYS A 281 14.32 18.27 3.03
N GLU A 282 13.61 17.47 2.28
CA GLU A 282 12.15 17.47 2.33
C GLU A 282 11.64 16.81 3.62
N LEU A 283 10.55 17.34 4.19
CA LEU A 283 9.84 16.69 5.28
C LEU A 283 8.67 15.87 4.73
N ASN A 284 8.77 14.55 4.83
CA ASN A 284 7.70 13.61 4.50
C ASN A 284 6.79 13.44 5.72
N LEU A 285 5.65 14.15 5.74
CA LEU A 285 4.76 14.20 6.90
C LEU A 285 3.57 13.23 6.78
N GLY A 286 3.53 12.24 7.67
CA GLY A 286 2.34 11.47 7.98
C GLY A 286 1.55 12.13 9.11
N ILE A 287 0.36 12.68 8.84
CA ILE A 287 -0.46 13.36 9.84
C ILE A 287 -1.62 12.46 10.28
N TYR A 288 -1.77 12.25 11.60
CA TYR A 288 -2.77 11.36 12.19
C TYR A 288 -3.28 11.89 13.53
N SER A 289 -4.48 11.45 13.95
CA SER A 289 -4.91 11.54 15.34
C SER A 289 -4.24 10.45 16.18
N PRO A 290 -4.30 10.51 17.52
CA PRO A 290 -3.79 9.44 18.37
C PRO A 290 -4.39 8.06 18.04
N SER A 291 -5.70 7.99 17.79
CA SER A 291 -6.38 6.74 17.43
C SER A 291 -6.00 6.25 16.03
N GLU A 292 -5.98 7.14 15.05
CA GLU A 292 -5.56 6.82 13.68
C GLU A 292 -4.10 6.34 13.64
N PHE A 293 -3.22 6.93 14.47
CA PHE A 293 -1.82 6.53 14.55
C PHE A 293 -1.67 5.09 15.07
N LEU A 294 -2.40 4.71 16.12
CA LEU A 294 -2.40 3.33 16.63
C LEU A 294 -2.88 2.33 15.57
N VAL A 295 -3.95 2.68 14.85
CA VAL A 295 -4.49 1.85 13.77
C VAL A 295 -3.49 1.71 12.62
N MET A 296 -2.85 2.82 12.23
CA MET A 296 -1.79 2.83 11.23
C MET A 296 -0.62 1.93 11.66
N GLN A 297 -0.19 2.02 12.93
CA GLN A 297 0.88 1.19 13.48
C GLN A 297 0.50 -0.29 13.55
N ARG A 298 -0.76 -0.66 13.77
CA ARG A 298 -1.20 -2.07 13.69
C ARG A 298 -1.10 -2.63 12.28
N LEU A 299 -1.20 -1.77 11.27
CA LEU A 299 -1.13 -2.17 9.87
C LEU A 299 0.28 -2.08 9.28
N SER A 300 1.18 -1.31 9.89
CA SER A 300 2.55 -1.10 9.41
C SER A 300 3.40 -2.37 9.47
N GLY A 301 4.41 -2.42 8.60
CA GLY A 301 5.39 -3.51 8.55
C GLY A 301 6.56 -3.28 9.52
N ASP A 302 6.39 -2.40 10.49
CA ASP A 302 7.50 -1.90 11.29
C ASP A 302 7.10 -1.72 12.75
N ASN A 303 8.07 -1.62 13.66
CA ASN A 303 7.83 -1.22 15.03
C ASN A 303 8.54 0.10 15.27
N LEU A 304 7.81 1.22 15.21
CA LEU A 304 8.43 2.54 15.40
C LEU A 304 9.19 2.65 16.74
N LEU A 305 8.80 1.91 17.78
CA LEU A 305 9.55 1.84 19.05
C LEU A 305 11.00 1.40 18.90
N ASP A 306 11.31 0.57 17.91
CA ASP A 306 12.62 -0.07 17.79
C ASP A 306 13.64 0.81 17.03
N TYR A 307 13.19 1.80 16.26
CA TYR A 307 14.06 2.63 15.42
C TYR A 307 13.60 4.09 15.21
N GLY A 308 12.37 4.43 15.60
CA GLY A 308 11.85 5.79 15.58
C GLY A 308 12.20 6.55 16.85
N VAL A 309 12.21 7.88 16.76
CA VAL A 309 12.51 8.78 17.89
C VAL A 309 11.37 9.78 18.02
N CYS A 310 10.71 9.79 19.16
CA CYS A 310 9.77 10.85 19.51
C CYS A 310 10.57 12.11 19.89
N ILE A 311 10.50 13.16 19.07
CA ILE A 311 11.22 14.42 19.27
C ILE A 311 10.36 15.48 19.99
N TRP A 312 9.05 15.23 20.10
CA TRP A 312 8.10 16.10 20.78
C TRP A 312 6.92 15.31 21.36
N GLY A 313 6.49 15.68 22.56
CA GLY A 313 5.32 15.11 23.23
C GLY A 313 5.49 13.68 23.69
N GLU A 314 4.37 12.97 23.74
CA GLU A 314 4.32 11.51 23.95
C GLU A 314 3.14 10.92 23.17
N VAL A 315 3.26 9.66 22.78
CA VAL A 315 2.22 8.99 22.01
C VAL A 315 2.23 7.48 22.29
N GLU A 316 1.05 6.88 22.28
CA GLU A 316 0.90 5.42 22.30
C GLU A 316 1.27 4.82 20.94
N VAL A 317 2.01 3.72 20.95
CA VAL A 317 2.50 3.04 19.75
C VAL A 317 2.42 1.52 19.95
N VAL A 318 2.21 0.80 18.85
CA VAL A 318 2.02 -0.66 18.89
C VAL A 318 3.32 -1.39 18.56
N ARG A 319 3.79 -2.22 19.49
CA ARG A 319 4.82 -3.22 19.25
C ARG A 319 4.21 -4.53 18.79
N LYS A 320 4.54 -4.95 17.57
CA LYS A 320 4.12 -6.21 16.96
C LYS A 320 5.20 -7.29 17.16
N PRO A 321 4.81 -8.58 17.23
CA PRO A 321 5.77 -9.68 17.28
C PRO A 321 6.49 -9.83 15.93
N VAL A 322 7.72 -10.34 15.96
CA VAL A 322 8.59 -10.47 14.77
C VAL A 322 7.94 -11.26 13.61
N PRO A 323 7.26 -12.40 13.83
CA PRO A 323 6.59 -13.12 12.74
C PRO A 323 5.58 -12.25 11.99
N GLU A 324 4.80 -11.43 12.70
CA GLU A 324 3.83 -10.52 12.09
C GLU A 324 4.53 -9.44 11.25
N LEU A 325 5.62 -8.86 11.76
CA LEU A 325 6.43 -7.88 11.00
C LEU A 325 6.96 -8.46 9.70
N LEU A 326 7.50 -9.68 9.74
CA LEU A 326 8.03 -10.36 8.56
C LEU A 326 6.90 -10.61 7.55
N ALA A 327 5.78 -11.19 7.99
CA ALA A 327 4.63 -11.44 7.13
C ALA A 327 4.12 -10.14 6.46
N ARG A 328 4.03 -9.04 7.21
CA ARG A 328 3.62 -7.74 6.65
C ARG A 328 4.62 -7.19 5.64
N ASN A 329 5.92 -7.23 5.93
CA ASN A 329 6.95 -6.75 4.99
C ASN A 329 7.00 -7.57 3.70
N PHE A 330 6.92 -8.90 3.79
CA PHE A 330 6.84 -9.74 2.60
C PHE A 330 5.56 -9.46 1.80
N SER A 331 4.42 -9.31 2.48
CA SER A 331 3.17 -8.90 1.83
C SER A 331 3.32 -7.55 1.13
N PHE A 332 3.97 -6.56 1.74
CA PHE A 332 4.25 -5.27 1.10
C PHE A 332 5.16 -5.41 -0.11
N GLY A 333 6.20 -6.24 -0.01
CA GLY A 333 7.08 -6.57 -1.13
C GLY A 333 6.32 -7.12 -2.32
N VAL A 334 5.47 -8.13 -2.10
CA VAL A 334 4.62 -8.73 -3.13
C VAL A 334 3.63 -7.71 -3.70
N VAL A 335 2.97 -6.90 -2.85
CA VAL A 335 2.05 -5.86 -3.33
C VAL A 335 2.77 -4.81 -4.18
N ARG A 336 3.97 -4.36 -3.79
CA ARG A 336 4.76 -3.36 -4.54
C ARG A 336 5.29 -3.91 -5.85
N GLN A 337 5.84 -5.12 -5.83
CA GLN A 337 6.26 -5.85 -7.03
C GLN A 337 5.06 -5.96 -7.99
N ARG A 338 3.86 -6.29 -7.48
CA ARG A 338 2.63 -6.30 -8.27
C ARG A 338 2.13 -4.93 -8.72
N GLN A 339 2.38 -3.86 -7.97
CA GLN A 339 2.03 -2.50 -8.41
C GLN A 339 2.94 -2.06 -9.56
N GLN A 340 4.22 -2.42 -9.52
CA GLN A 340 5.14 -2.28 -10.64
C GLN A 340 4.71 -3.13 -11.85
N PHE A 341 4.16 -4.32 -11.59
CA PHE A 341 3.52 -5.17 -12.59
C PHE A 341 2.02 -4.89 -12.77
N GLY A 342 1.47 -3.78 -12.25
CA GLY A 342 0.06 -3.39 -12.25
C GLY A 342 -1.01 -4.50 -12.25
N MET A 343 -0.97 -5.43 -11.29
CA MET A 343 -1.89 -6.58 -11.17
C MET A 343 -2.90 -6.41 -10.02
N LEU A 344 -4.20 -6.63 -10.27
CA LEU A 344 -5.29 -6.50 -9.27
C LEU A 344 -6.05 -7.80 -8.99
N SER A 345 -6.73 -7.82 -7.85
CA SER A 345 -7.00 -9.00 -7.01
C SER A 345 -8.22 -9.86 -7.23
N ARG A 346 -8.90 -9.63 -8.36
CA ARG A 346 -10.18 -10.26 -8.66
C ARG A 346 -10.01 -11.30 -9.74
N GLU A 347 -9.25 -12.33 -9.42
CA GLU A 347 -9.54 -13.61 -10.04
C GLU A 347 -10.28 -14.46 -9.00
N ILE A 348 -11.28 -15.17 -9.48
CA ILE A 348 -12.40 -15.82 -8.76
C ILE A 348 -13.56 -14.86 -8.47
N ALA A 349 -14.48 -14.82 -9.44
CA ALA A 349 -15.92 -14.85 -9.21
C ALA A 349 -16.39 -16.28 -9.51
#